data_AF-A0A183TES6-F1
#
_entry.id   AF-A0A183TES6-F1
#
_cell.length_a   1.000
_cell.length_b   1.000
_cell.length_c   1.000
_cell.angle_alpha   90.00
_cell.angle_beta   90.00
_cell.angle_gamma   90.00
#
_symmetry.space_group_name_H-M   'P 1'
#
loop_
_entity.id
_entity.type
_entity.pdbx_description
1 polymer ?
#
loop_
_entity_poly.entity_id
_entity_poly.type
_entity_poly.pdbx_seq_one_letter_code
_entity_poly.pdbx_strand_id
1 'polypeptide(L)'
;MDDERLPKRLLYGDVAMGSRRQGDQVRRHKDTLKTSLKQLQIDPATCEDLARNRPAWRRTVKTGVAIYEAKRIATAKAKRAARKSPAPRTNTSEQDVCTAVDLNNERSRRAQCAGHLAG
;
A
#
# COMPACT_ATOMS: atom_id res chain seq x y z
N MET A 1 8.94 -37.12 -30.04
CA MET A 1 7.91 -36.09 -29.74
C MET A 1 8.67 -34.84 -29.38
N ASP A 2 8.68 -33.85 -30.25
CA ASP A 2 9.57 -32.68 -30.10
C ASP A 2 9.12 -31.76 -28.96
N ASP A 3 10.06 -31.44 -28.06
CA ASP A 3 9.84 -30.63 -26.87
C ASP A 3 9.70 -29.12 -27.15
N GLU A 4 9.87 -28.71 -28.40
CA GLU A 4 9.83 -27.32 -28.85
C GLU A 4 8.42 -26.81 -29.19
N ARG A 5 7.42 -27.69 -29.20
CA ARG A 5 6.03 -27.30 -29.47
C ARG A 5 5.55 -26.27 -28.44
N LEU A 6 5.09 -25.12 -28.94
CA LEU A 6 4.63 -23.96 -28.16
C LEU A 6 3.75 -24.32 -26.94
N PRO A 7 2.80 -25.27 -27.01
CA PRO A 7 1.99 -25.64 -25.83
C PRO A 7 2.82 -26.19 -24.67
N LYS A 8 3.88 -26.97 -24.94
CA LYS A 8 4.72 -27.59 -23.91
C LYS A 8 5.67 -26.58 -23.27
N ARG A 9 6.23 -25.64 -24.05
CA ARG A 9 7.00 -24.50 -23.52
C ARG A 9 6.16 -23.57 -22.65
N LEU A 10 4.91 -23.30 -23.05
CA LEU A 10 3.99 -22.49 -22.26
C LEU A 10 3.56 -23.18 -20.96
N LEU A 11 3.30 -24.49 -21.01
CA LEU A 11 2.80 -25.24 -19.86
C LEU A 11 3.91 -25.66 -18.86
N TYR A 12 5.14 -25.90 -19.31
CA TYR A 12 6.23 -26.42 -18.45
C TYR A 12 7.41 -25.45 -18.24
N GLY A 13 7.42 -24.27 -18.87
CA GLY A 13 8.53 -23.30 -18.77
C GLY A 13 8.78 -22.81 -17.33
N ASP A 14 7.71 -22.55 -16.56
CA ASP A 14 7.82 -22.04 -15.20
C ASP A 14 8.17 -23.13 -14.17
N VAL A 15 7.81 -24.38 -14.46
CA VAL A 15 8.09 -25.53 -13.59
C VAL A 15 9.54 -25.98 -13.73
N ALA A 16 10.10 -25.94 -14.94
CA ALA A 16 11.48 -26.35 -15.21
C ALA A 16 12.53 -25.38 -14.65
N MET A 17 12.23 -24.08 -14.60
CA MET A 17 13.16 -23.06 -14.07
C MET A 17 13.28 -23.06 -12.55
N GLY A 18 12.50 -23.86 -11.82
CA GLY A 18 12.64 -24.06 -10.36
C GLY A 18 12.52 -22.81 -9.49
N SER A 19 12.31 -21.64 -10.08
CA SER A 19 12.27 -20.36 -9.36
C SER A 19 10.86 -20.18 -8.82
N ARG A 20 10.62 -20.65 -7.60
CA ARG A 20 9.50 -20.12 -6.83
C ARG A 20 9.79 -18.64 -6.60
N ARG A 21 8.87 -17.76 -7.00
CA ARG A 21 8.84 -16.42 -6.41
C ARG A 21 8.75 -16.60 -4.92
N GLN A 22 9.81 -16.23 -4.20
CA GLN A 22 9.81 -16.15 -2.76
C GLN A 22 8.92 -14.96 -2.41
N GLY A 23 7.60 -15.16 -2.56
CA GLY A 23 6.58 -14.18 -2.27
C GLY A 23 6.53 -14.05 -0.76
N ASP A 24 7.28 -13.06 -0.28
CA ASP A 24 7.22 -12.37 0.99
C ASP A 24 6.94 -13.22 2.23
N GLN A 25 7.81 -13.09 3.23
CA GLN A 25 7.55 -13.62 4.55
C GLN A 25 6.15 -13.21 5.01
N VAL A 26 5.25 -14.20 5.06
CA VAL A 26 3.86 -14.09 5.47
C VAL A 26 3.82 -13.27 6.75
N ARG A 27 3.37 -12.03 6.62
CA ARG A 27 3.33 -11.06 7.72
C ARG A 27 2.82 -11.75 8.98
N ARG A 28 3.65 -11.77 10.03
CA ARG A 28 3.32 -12.51 11.25
C ARG A 28 2.01 -11.97 11.80
N HIS A 29 1.14 -12.85 12.32
CA HIS A 29 -0.16 -12.47 12.89
C HIS A 29 -0.04 -11.29 13.88
N LYS A 30 1.02 -11.29 14.70
CA LYS A 30 1.36 -10.21 15.64
C LYS A 30 1.46 -8.83 14.98
N ASP A 31 2.01 -8.75 13.77
CA ASP A 31 2.20 -7.48 13.07
C ASP A 31 0.89 -6.95 12.50
N THR A 32 -0.05 -7.83 12.12
CA THR A 32 -1.42 -7.45 11.77
C THR A 32 -2.14 -6.90 13.00
N LEU A 33 -2.03 -7.58 14.15
CA LEU A 33 -2.62 -7.10 15.41
C LEU A 33 -2.10 -5.72 15.80
N LYS A 34 -0.77 -5.50 15.74
CA LYS A 34 -0.16 -4.20 16.03
C LYS A 34 -0.71 -3.09 15.14
N THR A 35 -0.94 -3.35 13.84
CA THR A 35 -1.53 -2.32 12.97
C THR A 35 -3.00 -2.07 13.27
N SER A 36 -3.77 -3.11 13.57
CA SER A 36 -5.17 -2.94 13.95
C SER A 36 -5.30 -2.10 15.22
N LEU A 37 -4.47 -2.37 16.24
CA LEU A 37 -4.44 -1.58 17.48
C LEU A 37 -4.08 -0.11 17.22
N LYS A 38 -3.09 0.16 16.37
CA LYS A 38 -2.76 1.53 15.95
C LYS A 38 -3.91 2.23 15.24
N GLN A 39 -4.65 1.53 14.38
CA GLN A 39 -5.85 2.07 13.70
C GLN A 39 -6.98 2.40 14.69
N LEU A 40 -7.08 1.61 15.75
CA LEU A 40 -8.02 1.82 16.87
C LEU A 40 -7.55 2.91 17.85
N GLN A 41 -6.37 3.52 17.65
CA GLN A 41 -5.70 4.45 18.56
C GLN A 41 -5.38 3.85 19.93
N ILE A 42 -5.11 2.54 19.96
CA ILE A 42 -4.63 1.82 21.14
C ILE A 42 -3.13 1.59 20.95
N ASP A 43 -2.33 2.06 21.90
CA ASP A 43 -0.89 1.81 21.88
C ASP A 43 -0.62 0.32 22.18
N PRO A 44 0.10 -0.41 21.31
CA PRO A 44 0.50 -1.78 21.57
C PRO A 44 1.24 -1.97 22.91
N ALA A 45 1.99 -0.97 23.39
CA ALA A 45 2.72 -1.06 24.65
C ALA A 45 1.80 -1.04 25.88
N THR A 46 0.69 -0.31 25.83
CA THR A 46 -0.28 -0.21 26.94
C THR A 46 -1.43 -1.21 26.84
N CYS A 47 -1.48 -1.99 25.74
CA CYS A 47 -2.54 -2.95 25.47
C CYS A 47 -2.64 -4.06 26.53
N GLU A 48 -1.51 -4.53 27.07
CA GLU A 48 -1.50 -5.58 28.10
C GLU A 48 -2.08 -5.10 29.43
N ASP A 49 -1.74 -3.89 29.85
CA ASP A 49 -2.29 -3.28 31.07
C ASP A 49 -3.79 -2.99 30.93
N LEU A 50 -4.21 -2.51 29.76
CA LEU A 50 -5.63 -2.33 29.45
C LEU A 50 -6.39 -3.65 29.45
N ALA A 51 -5.78 -4.74 28.97
CA ALA A 51 -6.40 -6.06 28.93
C ALA A 51 -6.62 -6.66 30.33
N ARG A 52 -5.75 -6.36 31.30
CA ARG A 52 -5.93 -6.75 32.72
C ARG A 52 -7.22 -6.18 33.29
N ASN A 53 -7.59 -4.96 32.90
CA ASN A 53 -8.88 -4.36 33.25
C ASN A 53 -9.92 -4.61 32.14
N ARG A 54 -10.58 -5.78 32.21
CA ARG A 54 -11.56 -6.23 31.21
C ARG A 54 -12.66 -5.18 30.92
N PRO A 55 -13.27 -4.47 31.89
CA PRO A 55 -14.15 -3.33 31.65
C PRO A 55 -13.52 -2.18 30.86
N ALA A 56 -12.32 -1.73 31.23
CA ALA A 56 -11.61 -0.67 30.51
C ALA A 56 -11.30 -1.10 29.07
N TRP A 57 -10.79 -2.32 28.87
CA TRP A 57 -10.56 -2.91 27.55
C TRP A 57 -11.76 -2.80 26.62
N ARG A 58 -12.95 -3.23 27.10
CA ARG A 58 -14.18 -3.17 26.30
C ARG A 58 -14.52 -1.74 25.86
N ARG A 59 -14.40 -0.78 26.78
CA ARG A 59 -14.73 0.63 26.50
C ARG A 59 -13.76 1.21 25.47
N THR A 60 -12.45 1.03 25.69
CA THR A 60 -11.42 1.56 24.78
C THR A 60 -11.53 0.98 23.39
N VAL A 61 -11.74 -0.33 23.26
CA VAL A 61 -11.93 -0.97 21.95
C VAL A 61 -13.19 -0.45 21.27
N LYS A 62 -14.33 -0.36 21.98
CA LYS A 62 -15.59 0.15 21.40
C LYS A 62 -15.43 1.58 20.87
N THR A 63 -14.78 2.44 21.65
CA THR A 63 -14.47 3.82 21.24
C THR A 63 -13.53 3.87 20.04
N GLY A 64 -12.44 3.08 20.07
CA GLY A 64 -11.49 3.00 18.96
C GLY A 64 -12.14 2.54 17.66
N VAL A 65 -13.03 1.54 17.73
CA VAL A 65 -13.79 1.04 16.57
C VAL A 65 -14.67 2.14 15.99
N ALA A 66 -15.44 2.84 16.83
CA ALA A 66 -16.32 3.91 16.37
C ALA A 66 -15.55 5.01 15.63
N ILE A 67 -14.38 5.41 16.14
CA ILE A 67 -13.53 6.42 15.50
C ILE A 67 -12.96 5.90 14.18
N TYR A 68 -12.47 4.67 14.15
CA TYR A 68 -11.94 4.06 12.95
C TYR A 68 -13.00 3.96 11.84
N GLU A 69 -14.21 3.53 12.18
CA GLU A 69 -15.32 3.45 11.21
C GLU A 69 -15.74 4.82 10.70
N ALA A 70 -15.84 5.82 11.57
CA ALA A 70 -16.14 7.19 11.18
C ALA A 70 -15.09 7.73 10.19
N LYS A 71 -13.80 7.53 10.47
CA LYS A 71 -12.69 7.89 9.56
C LYS A 71 -12.80 7.15 8.21
N ARG A 72 -13.09 5.85 8.23
CA ARG A 72 -13.23 5.02 7.03
C ARG A 72 -14.40 5.48 6.15
N ILE A 73 -15.55 5.78 6.75
CA ILE A 73 -16.74 6.28 6.05
C ILE A 73 -16.49 7.67 5.48
N ALA A 74 -15.91 8.59 6.27
CA ALA A 74 -15.59 9.94 5.80
C ALA A 74 -14.65 9.89 4.58
N THR A 75 -13.61 9.07 4.64
CA THR A 75 -12.68 8.86 3.52
C THR A 75 -13.38 8.31 2.28
N ALA A 76 -14.26 7.32 2.45
CA ALA A 76 -15.03 6.76 1.33
C ALA A 76 -15.99 7.79 0.72
N LYS A 77 -16.65 8.60 1.54
CA LYS A 77 -17.52 9.70 1.10
C LYS A 77 -16.73 10.76 0.32
N ALA A 78 -15.57 11.17 0.80
CA ALA A 78 -14.69 12.12 0.11
C ALA A 78 -14.26 11.58 -1.27
N LYS A 79 -13.83 10.31 -1.34
CA LYS A 79 -13.49 9.65 -2.61
C LYS A 79 -14.67 9.58 -3.57
N ARG A 80 -15.87 9.29 -3.08
CA ARG A 80 -17.10 9.29 -3.89
C ARG A 80 -17.43 10.69 -4.40
N ALA A 81 -17.31 11.72 -3.56
CA ALA A 81 -17.56 13.11 -3.95
C ALA A 81 -16.58 13.56 -5.04
N ALA A 82 -15.27 13.28 -4.88
CA ALA A 82 -14.25 13.59 -5.88
C ALA A 82 -14.47 12.90 -7.24
N ARG A 83 -15.08 11.71 -7.25
CA ARG A 83 -15.46 11.03 -8.50
C ARG A 83 -16.73 11.59 -9.14
N LYS A 84 -17.61 12.20 -8.33
CA LYS A 84 -18.90 12.76 -8.79
C LYS A 84 -18.78 14.23 -9.20
N SER A 85 -17.79 14.96 -8.69
CA SER A 85 -17.47 16.29 -9.18
C SER A 85 -17.09 16.18 -10.66
N PRO A 86 -17.62 17.06 -11.53
CA PRO A 86 -17.14 17.17 -12.89
C PRO A 86 -15.63 17.38 -12.86
N ALA A 87 -14.88 16.55 -13.60
CA ALA A 87 -13.51 16.91 -13.92
C ALA A 87 -13.55 18.29 -14.59
N PRO A 88 -12.62 19.23 -14.29
CA PRO A 88 -12.42 20.37 -15.15
C PRO A 88 -12.18 19.82 -16.54
N ARG A 89 -13.18 19.94 -17.42
CA ARG A 89 -12.95 19.77 -18.85
C ARG A 89 -12.20 21.02 -19.27
N THR A 90 -10.87 20.98 -19.12
CA THR A 90 -10.00 21.86 -19.91
C THR A 90 -10.14 21.38 -21.35
N ASN A 91 -11.23 21.78 -22.00
CA ASN A 91 -11.29 21.88 -23.45
C ASN A 91 -10.48 23.12 -23.82
N THR A 92 -9.16 22.98 -23.79
CA THR A 92 -8.25 23.87 -24.51
C THR A 92 -7.34 22.91 -25.25
N SER A 93 -7.57 22.83 -26.56
CA SER A 93 -6.59 22.34 -27.51
C SER A 93 -5.22 22.91 -27.13
N GLU A 94 -4.20 22.06 -27.11
CA GLU A 94 -2.83 22.34 -26.66
C GLU A 94 -2.62 22.18 -25.15
N GLN A 95 -2.39 20.93 -24.71
CA GLN A 95 -1.35 20.59 -23.75
C GLN A 95 -1.14 19.08 -23.72
N ASP A 96 -0.70 18.57 -24.87
CA ASP A 96 -0.06 17.27 -25.03
C ASP A 96 1.38 17.31 -24.47
N VAL A 97 1.53 17.81 -23.24
CA VAL A 97 2.81 17.95 -22.53
C VAL A 97 2.62 17.58 -21.07
N CYS A 98 2.22 16.34 -20.80
CA CYS A 98 2.30 15.81 -19.45
C CYS A 98 2.82 14.37 -19.50
N THR A 99 4.12 14.20 -19.18
CA THR A 99 4.78 13.01 -18.55
C THR A 99 6.31 12.96 -18.73
N ALA A 100 6.96 13.90 -19.42
CA ALA A 100 8.43 13.86 -19.58
C ALA A 100 9.22 14.58 -18.46
N VAL A 101 8.64 15.59 -17.81
CA VAL A 101 9.42 16.52 -16.96
C VAL A 101 9.71 15.92 -15.57
N ASP A 102 8.78 15.15 -15.01
CA ASP A 102 8.92 14.59 -13.65
C ASP A 102 9.95 13.45 -13.58
N LEU A 103 10.02 12.58 -14.60
CA LEU A 103 11.04 11.52 -14.68
C LEU A 103 12.45 12.09 -14.90
N ASN A 104 12.56 13.20 -15.63
CA ASN A 104 13.83 13.87 -15.87
C ASN A 104 14.34 14.60 -14.62
N ASN A 105 13.43 15.16 -13.82
CA ASN A 105 13.77 15.80 -12.54
C ASN A 105 14.23 14.75 -11.50
N GLU A 106 13.55 13.60 -11.44
CA GLU A 106 13.94 12.46 -10.58
C GLU A 106 15.30 11.87 -10.97
N ARG A 107 15.58 11.73 -12.28
CA ARG A 107 16.89 11.26 -12.80
C ARG A 107 18.02 12.25 -12.54
N SER A 108 17.79 13.55 -12.72
CA SER A 108 18.80 14.59 -12.49
C SER A 108 19.17 14.72 -11.01
N ARG A 109 18.20 14.60 -10.11
CA ARG A 109 18.45 14.56 -8.66
C ARG A 109 19.25 13.33 -8.23
N ARG A 110 19.01 12.17 -8.85
CA ARG A 110 19.73 10.92 -8.55
C ARG A 110 21.19 10.96 -9.01
N ALA A 111 21.49 11.68 -10.11
CA ALA A 111 22.86 11.87 -10.59
C ALA A 111 23.69 12.82 -9.70
N GLN A 112 23.08 13.87 -9.14
CA GLN A 112 23.76 14.84 -8.29
C GLN A 112 24.13 14.27 -6.90
N CYS A 113 23.30 13.39 -6.33
CA CYS A 113 23.59 12.76 -5.03
C CYS A 113 24.70 11.70 -5.09
N ALA A 114 25.03 11.15 -6.26
CA ALA A 114 26.08 10.15 -6.42
C ALA A 114 27.50 10.74 -6.46
N GLY A 115 27.65 12.06 -6.64
CA GLY A 115 28.95 12.73 -6.74
C GLY A 115 29.53 13.24 -5.42
N HIS A 116 28.87 13.08 -4.27
CA HIS A 116 29.28 13.71 -3.00
C HIS A 116 29.87 12.73 -1.97
N LEU A 117 30.22 11.50 -2.37
CA LEU A 117 30.83 10.48 -1.49
C LEU A 117 32.17 9.94 -2.01
N ALA A 118 32.84 10.70 -2.87
CA ALA A 118 34.24 10.46 -3.23
C ALA A 118 34.96 11.82 -3.24
N GLY A 119 35.45 12.22 -2.07
CA GLY A 119 36.29 13.38 -1.82
C GLY A 119 36.95 13.19 -0.47
#